data_AF-A0A4U0ML92-F1
#
_entry.id   AF-A0A4U0ML92-F1
#
_cell.length_a   1.000
_cell.length_b   1.000
_cell.length_c   1.000
_cell.angle_alpha   90.00
_cell.angle_beta   90.00
_cell.angle_gamma   90.00
#
_symmetry.space_group_name_H-M   'P 1'
#
loop_
_entity.id
_entity.type
_entity.pdbx_description
1 polymer ?
#
loop_
_entity_poly.entity_id
_entity_poly.type
_entity_poly.pdbx_seq_one_letter_code
_entity_poly.pdbx_strand_id
1 'polypeptide(L)'
;MPNIFSRFFLTLTGKGWAYDSVEEVREVIAKNTFETLAERARTHTKGAAGLSSSLDFQPGLVDLHDELHDVWSYLVGLADRATELGHESLAAHLADAAESTCNTLVHVAMAAEVTVPVPEVPLATR
;
A
#
# COMPACT_ATOMS: atom_id res chain seq x y z
N MET A 1 8.97 3.35 -16.18
CA MET A 1 8.54 4.59 -15.50
C MET A 1 9.19 4.62 -14.13
N PRO A 2 9.53 5.79 -13.54
CA PRO A 2 10.08 5.80 -12.20
C PRO A 2 9.02 5.23 -11.25
N ASN A 3 9.32 4.11 -10.60
CA ASN A 3 8.42 3.47 -9.66
C ASN A 3 8.24 4.40 -8.44
N ILE A 4 7.04 4.51 -7.85
CA ILE A 4 6.81 5.31 -6.62
C ILE A 4 7.86 4.97 -5.54
N PHE A 5 8.29 3.72 -5.53
CA PHE A 5 9.32 3.11 -4.71
C PHE A 5 10.71 3.69 -4.91
N SER A 6 11.11 4.02 -6.14
CA SER A 6 12.39 4.70 -6.40
C SER A 6 12.43 6.06 -5.70
N ARG A 7 11.28 6.74 -5.61
CA ARG A 7 11.13 7.98 -4.83
C ARG A 7 11.16 7.72 -3.31
N PHE A 8 10.52 6.66 -2.84
CA PHE A 8 10.44 6.31 -1.41
C PHE A 8 11.83 5.96 -0.81
N PHE A 9 12.63 5.15 -1.51
CA PHE A 9 13.99 4.85 -1.08
C PHE A 9 14.95 6.03 -1.26
N LEU A 10 14.75 6.89 -2.29
CA LEU A 10 15.47 8.16 -2.40
C LEU A 10 15.10 9.15 -1.27
N THR A 11 13.88 9.10 -0.73
CA THR A 11 13.51 9.88 0.46
C THR A 11 14.10 9.32 1.76
N LEU A 12 14.40 8.03 1.84
CA LEU A 12 15.14 7.45 2.98
C LEU A 12 16.61 7.92 3.05
N THR A 13 17.22 8.27 1.90
CA THR A 13 18.49 9.01 1.89
C THR A 13 18.35 10.49 2.29
N GLY A 14 17.12 11.01 2.35
CA GLY A 14 16.74 12.30 2.91
C GLY A 14 16.73 12.31 4.44
N LYS A 15 17.82 11.86 5.06
CA LYS A 15 18.10 11.90 6.52
C LYS A 15 18.14 13.32 7.13
N GLY A 16 17.57 14.34 6.50
CA GLY A 16 17.89 15.74 6.79
C GLY A 16 16.86 16.55 7.57
N TRP A 17 15.58 16.15 7.58
CA TRP A 17 14.52 16.98 8.15
C TRP A 17 13.67 16.15 9.11
N ALA A 18 14.04 16.17 10.39
CA ALA A 18 13.12 15.83 11.46
C ALA A 18 12.19 17.03 11.71
N TYR A 19 10.95 16.77 12.08
CA TYR A 19 10.02 17.79 12.53
C TYR A 19 10.10 17.87 14.05
N ASP A 20 10.18 19.08 14.60
CA ASP A 20 10.44 19.31 16.03
C ASP A 20 9.15 19.37 16.86
N SER A 21 7.98 19.39 16.21
CA SER A 21 6.67 19.38 16.86
C SER A 21 5.66 18.45 16.19
N VAL A 22 4.67 18.01 16.97
CA VAL A 22 3.54 17.22 16.47
C VAL A 22 2.72 18.04 15.46
N GLU A 23 2.62 19.35 15.68
CA GLU A 23 1.94 20.30 14.81
C GLU A 23 2.60 20.36 13.43
N GLU A 24 3.93 20.44 13.36
CA GLU A 24 4.68 20.39 12.10
C GLU A 24 4.47 19.06 11.35
N VAL A 25 4.52 17.93 12.07
CA VAL A 25 4.24 16.61 11.47
C VAL A 25 2.83 16.58 10.87
N ARG A 26 1.83 17.07 11.61
CA ARG A 26 0.44 17.11 11.16
C ARG A 26 0.25 18.05 9.98
N GLU A 27 0.89 19.21 10.00
CA GLU A 27 0.82 20.19 8.91
C GLU A 27 1.40 19.62 7.62
N VAL A 28 2.55 18.95 7.68
CA VAL A 28 3.14 18.32 6.50
C VAL A 28 2.28 17.16 5.98
N ILE A 29 1.76 16.30 6.86
CA ILE A 29 0.83 15.23 6.44
C ILE A 29 -0.41 15.83 5.76
N ALA A 30 -1.00 16.86 6.35
CA ALA A 30 -2.17 17.54 5.79
C ALA A 30 -1.84 18.18 4.44
N LYS A 31 -0.74 18.94 4.35
CA LYS A 31 -0.30 19.61 3.12
C LYS A 31 -0.05 18.62 1.98
N ASN A 32 0.72 17.56 2.25
CA ASN A 32 1.00 16.52 1.26
C ASN A 32 -0.29 15.86 0.76
N THR A 33 -1.26 15.69 1.65
CA THR A 33 -2.59 15.18 1.31
C THR A 33 -3.34 16.17 0.43
N PHE A 34 -3.52 17.42 0.85
CA PHE A 34 -4.31 18.40 0.10
C PHE A 34 -3.73 18.76 -1.27
N GLU A 35 -2.41 18.89 -1.38
CA GLU A 35 -1.76 19.33 -2.63
C GLU A 35 -1.76 18.23 -3.71
N THR A 36 -1.75 16.95 -3.31
CA THR A 36 -1.55 15.85 -4.27
C THR A 36 -2.73 14.90 -4.38
N LEU A 37 -3.65 14.86 -3.40
CA LEU A 37 -4.72 13.87 -3.36
C LEU A 37 -5.73 14.04 -4.50
N ALA A 38 -6.11 15.27 -4.83
CA ALA A 38 -7.14 15.50 -5.85
C ALA A 38 -6.69 15.02 -7.24
N GLU A 39 -5.44 15.27 -7.61
CA GLU A 39 -4.88 14.86 -8.91
C GLU A 39 -4.58 13.36 -8.96
N ARG A 40 -4.06 12.79 -7.86
CA ARG A 40 -3.90 11.34 -7.71
C ARG A 40 -5.23 10.62 -7.81
N ALA A 41 -6.25 11.09 -7.09
CA ALA A 41 -7.58 10.51 -7.11
C ALA A 41 -8.16 10.51 -8.54
N ARG A 42 -8.08 11.63 -9.25
CA ARG A 42 -8.51 11.71 -10.67
C ARG A 42 -7.77 10.69 -11.55
N THR A 43 -6.47 10.53 -11.35
CA THR A 43 -5.65 9.58 -12.11
C THR A 43 -6.10 8.14 -11.84
N HIS A 44 -6.28 7.75 -10.58
CA HIS A 44 -6.77 6.43 -10.21
C HIS A 44 -8.19 6.18 -10.74
N THR A 45 -9.10 7.15 -10.63
CA THR A 45 -10.46 7.04 -11.18
C THR A 45 -10.45 6.86 -12.69
N LYS A 46 -9.64 7.64 -13.41
CA LYS A 46 -9.54 7.54 -14.87
C LYS A 46 -8.93 6.19 -15.30
N GLY A 47 -7.93 5.70 -14.58
CA GLY A 47 -7.34 4.38 -14.82
C GLY A 47 -8.37 3.27 -14.63
N ALA A 48 -9.10 3.29 -13.51
CA ALA A 48 -10.15 2.31 -13.21
C ALA A 48 -11.31 2.36 -14.22
N ALA A 49 -11.67 3.55 -14.72
CA ALA A 49 -12.72 3.70 -15.74
C ALA A 49 -12.38 3.06 -17.10
N GLY A 50 -11.11 2.74 -17.34
CA GLY A 50 -10.66 2.03 -18.56
C GLY A 50 -10.78 0.51 -18.49
N LEU A 51 -11.12 -0.06 -17.33
CA LEU A 51 -11.23 -1.51 -17.13
C LEU A 51 -12.61 -1.98 -17.62
N SER A 52 -12.62 -3.02 -18.44
CA SER A 52 -13.81 -3.50 -19.17
C SER A 52 -14.18 -4.95 -18.89
N SER A 53 -13.25 -5.72 -18.33
CA SER A 53 -13.43 -7.13 -17.97
C SER A 53 -12.86 -7.41 -16.58
N SER A 54 -13.30 -8.50 -15.93
CA SER A 54 -12.74 -8.90 -14.63
C SER A 54 -11.23 -9.16 -14.69
N LEU A 55 -10.72 -9.61 -15.84
CA LEU A 55 -9.29 -9.88 -16.03
C LEU A 55 -8.46 -8.60 -16.12
N ASP A 56 -9.06 -7.48 -16.55
CA ASP A 56 -8.35 -6.20 -16.68
C ASP A 56 -7.88 -5.67 -15.32
N PHE A 57 -8.53 -6.09 -14.22
CA PHE A 57 -8.14 -5.72 -12.85
C PHE A 57 -6.88 -6.45 -12.38
N GLN A 58 -6.57 -7.63 -12.95
CA GLN A 58 -5.56 -8.54 -12.41
C GLN A 58 -4.15 -7.93 -12.33
N PRO A 59 -3.61 -7.28 -13.37
CA PRO A 59 -2.25 -6.72 -13.30
C PRO A 59 -2.12 -5.70 -12.17
N GLY A 60 -3.09 -4.79 -12.04
CA GLY A 60 -3.06 -3.76 -10.99
C GLY A 60 -3.23 -4.32 -9.58
N LEU A 61 -4.00 -5.40 -9.40
CA LEU A 61 -4.15 -6.07 -8.10
C LEU A 61 -2.90 -6.86 -7.70
N VAL A 62 -2.23 -7.50 -8.66
CA VAL A 62 -0.96 -8.21 -8.41
C VAL A 62 0.14 -7.22 -8.07
N ASP A 63 0.26 -6.14 -8.85
CA ASP A 63 1.22 -5.07 -8.55
C ASP A 63 0.94 -4.48 -7.16
N LEU A 64 -0.32 -4.12 -6.85
CA LEU A 64 -0.70 -3.60 -5.54
C LEU A 64 -0.40 -4.57 -4.39
N HIS A 65 -0.56 -5.88 -4.60
CA HIS A 65 -0.22 -6.88 -3.59
C HIS A 65 1.28 -6.88 -3.28
N ASP A 66 2.14 -6.81 -4.30
CA ASP A 66 3.60 -6.71 -4.14
C ASP A 66 3.97 -5.42 -3.40
N GLU A 67 3.38 -4.30 -3.80
CA GLU A 67 3.55 -2.99 -3.16
C GLU A 67 3.18 -3.02 -1.67
N LEU A 68 2.04 -3.64 -1.32
CA LEU A 68 1.59 -3.77 0.07
C LEU A 68 2.49 -4.70 0.89
N HIS A 69 3.03 -5.76 0.28
CA HIS A 69 3.95 -6.67 0.96
C HIS A 69 5.26 -5.98 1.34
N ASP A 70 5.78 -5.13 0.45
CA ASP A 70 6.95 -4.30 0.73
C ASP A 70 6.70 -3.30 1.85
N VAL A 71 5.54 -2.61 1.83
CA VAL A 71 5.13 -1.68 2.90
C VAL A 71 4.99 -2.40 4.23
N TRP A 72 4.36 -3.57 4.25
CA TRP A 72 4.23 -4.40 5.45
C TRP A 72 5.61 -4.75 6.03
N SER A 73 6.51 -5.27 5.19
CA SER A 73 7.86 -5.66 5.59
C SER A 73 8.65 -4.47 6.16
N TYR A 74 8.49 -3.30 5.55
CA TYR A 74 9.12 -2.07 6.03
C TYR A 74 8.60 -1.64 7.40
N LEU A 75 7.27 -1.67 7.62
CA LEU A 75 6.66 -1.32 8.90
C LEU A 75 7.08 -2.27 10.03
N VAL A 76 7.18 -3.58 9.75
CA VAL A 76 7.72 -4.56 10.70
C VAL A 76 9.15 -4.21 11.09
N GLY A 77 10.03 -3.96 10.12
CA GLY A 77 11.41 -3.58 10.41
C GLY A 77 11.55 -2.28 11.22
N LEU A 78 10.66 -1.31 10.99
CA LEU A 78 10.61 -0.09 11.81
C LEU A 78 10.10 -0.38 13.24
N ALA A 79 9.08 -1.22 13.40
CA ALA A 79 8.53 -1.58 14.71
C ALA A 79 9.57 -2.33 15.56
N ASP A 80 10.29 -3.28 14.95
CA ASP A 80 11.38 -4.00 15.58
C ASP A 80 12.47 -3.02 16.04
N ARG A 81 12.89 -2.11 15.17
CA ARG A 81 13.91 -1.12 15.51
C ARG A 81 13.46 -0.15 16.60
N ALA A 82 12.19 0.27 16.59
CA ALA A 82 11.63 1.12 17.64
C ALA A 82 11.62 0.38 18.99
N THR A 83 11.32 -0.92 18.98
CA THR A 83 11.37 -1.79 20.17
C THR A 83 12.79 -1.90 20.72
N GLU A 84 13.78 -2.16 19.87
CA GLU A 84 15.20 -2.23 20.27
C GLU A 84 15.71 -0.93 20.90
N LEU A 85 15.16 0.21 20.50
CA LEU A 85 15.49 1.53 21.00
C LEU A 85 14.66 1.96 22.23
N GLY A 86 13.71 1.14 22.68
CA GLY A 86 12.84 1.44 23.82
C GLY A 86 11.72 2.45 23.52
N HIS A 87 11.38 2.67 22.25
CA HIS A 87 10.29 3.55 21.84
C HIS A 87 8.96 2.78 21.76
N GLU A 88 8.46 2.32 22.91
CA GLU A 88 7.33 1.37 22.99
C GLU A 88 6.05 1.87 22.28
N SER A 89 5.64 3.12 22.50
CA SER A 89 4.43 3.67 21.86
C SER A 89 4.57 3.79 20.33
N LEU A 90 5.77 4.10 19.83
CA LEU A 90 6.04 4.15 18.40
C LEU A 90 6.01 2.74 17.81
N ALA A 91 6.66 1.78 18.48
CA ALA A 91 6.65 0.38 18.07
C ALA A 91 5.22 -0.17 17.99
N ALA A 92 4.37 0.12 18.97
CA ALA A 92 2.96 -0.29 18.96
C ALA A 92 2.21 0.27 17.76
N HIS A 93 2.30 1.57 17.48
CA HIS A 93 1.62 2.16 16.32
C HIS A 93 2.14 1.64 14.98
N LEU A 94 3.43 1.32 14.87
CA LEU A 94 4.01 0.71 13.68
C LEU A 94 3.54 -0.74 13.51
N ALA A 95 3.42 -1.49 14.60
CA ALA A 95 2.88 -2.85 14.59
C ALA A 95 1.40 -2.87 14.17
N ASP A 96 0.57 -1.96 14.71
CA ASP A 96 -0.84 -1.81 14.32
C ASP A 96 -0.97 -1.47 12.82
N ALA A 97 -0.10 -0.59 12.31
CA ALA A 97 -0.06 -0.25 10.89
C ALA A 97 0.36 -1.44 10.02
N ALA A 98 1.33 -2.25 10.47
CA ALA A 98 1.73 -3.47 9.80
C ALA A 98 0.58 -4.49 9.77
N GLU A 99 -0.12 -4.71 10.89
CA GLU A 99 -1.27 -5.61 10.95
C GLU A 99 -2.38 -5.18 9.97
N SER A 100 -2.74 -3.89 9.96
CA SER A 100 -3.73 -3.36 9.02
C SER A 100 -3.30 -3.52 7.55
N THR A 101 -2.00 -3.39 7.27
CA THR A 101 -1.45 -3.60 5.92
C THR A 101 -1.54 -5.07 5.52
N CYS A 102 -1.23 -6.00 6.43
CA CYS A 102 -1.35 -7.44 6.20
C CYS A 102 -2.80 -7.84 5.89
N ASN A 103 -3.78 -7.31 6.65
CA ASN A 103 -5.20 -7.53 6.36
C ASN A 103 -5.60 -7.02 4.98
N THR A 104 -5.07 -5.86 4.58
CA THR A 104 -5.31 -5.30 3.24
C THR A 104 -4.71 -6.18 2.15
N LEU A 105 -3.49 -6.69 2.34
CA LEU A 105 -2.81 -7.61 1.43
C LEU A 105 -3.65 -8.86 1.18
N VAL A 106 -4.20 -9.48 2.24
CA VAL A 106 -5.10 -10.64 2.12
C VAL A 106 -6.32 -10.33 1.26
N HIS A 107 -6.96 -9.18 1.48
CA HIS A 107 -8.13 -8.78 0.68
C HIS A 107 -7.79 -8.50 -0.78
N VAL A 108 -6.63 -7.92 -1.07
CA VAL A 108 -6.17 -7.68 -2.44
C VAL A 108 -5.85 -9.00 -3.14
N ALA A 109 -5.22 -9.96 -2.46
CA ALA A 109 -4.99 -11.30 -2.98
C ALA A 109 -6.31 -11.99 -3.36
N MET A 110 -7.28 -11.99 -2.45
CA MET A 110 -8.62 -12.55 -2.71
C MET A 110 -9.32 -11.86 -3.88
N ALA A 111 -9.19 -10.53 -3.99
CA ALA A 111 -9.76 -9.78 -5.11
C ALA A 111 -9.11 -10.20 -6.44
N ALA A 112 -7.79 -10.42 -6.46
CA ALA A 112 -7.07 -10.91 -7.64
C ALA A 112 -7.52 -12.33 -8.00
N GLU A 113 -7.70 -13.22 -7.02
CA GLU A 113 -8.15 -14.60 -7.24
C GLU A 113 -9.55 -14.65 -7.89
N VAL A 114 -10.47 -13.79 -7.45
CA VAL A 114 -11.84 -13.71 -8.00
C VAL A 114 -11.85 -13.29 -9.49
N THR A 115 -10.76 -12.71 -10.01
CA THR A 115 -10.67 -12.39 -11.44
C THR A 115 -10.50 -13.61 -12.34
N VAL A 116 -10.08 -14.75 -11.78
CA VAL A 116 -9.81 -15.97 -12.54
C VAL A 116 -11.13 -16.71 -12.83
N PRO A 117 -11.48 -16.98 -14.10
CA PRO A 117 -12.70 -17.71 -14.43
C PRO A 117 -12.66 -19.15 -13.89
N VAL A 118 -13.77 -19.59 -13.30
CA VAL A 118 -13.93 -20.98 -12.84
C VAL A 118 -13.98 -21.90 -14.08
N PRO A 119 -13.22 -23.02 -14.11
CA PRO A 119 -13.30 -23.96 -15.22
C PRO A 119 -14.73 -24.50 -15.37
N GLU A 120 -15.29 -24.42 -16.59
CA GLU A 120 -16.54 -25.13 -16.90
C GLU A 120 -16.27 -26.63 -16.83
N VAL A 121 -16.71 -27.27 -15.74
CA VAL A 121 -16.69 -28.73 -15.64
C VAL A 121 -17.73 -29.27 -16.64
N PRO A 122 -17.37 -30.15 -17.59
CA PRO A 122 -18.35 -30.74 -18.47
C PRO A 122 -19.39 -31.49 -17.64
N LEU A 123 -20.66 -31.09 -17.76
CA LEU A 123 -21.76 -31.91 -17.29
C LEU A 123 -21.68 -33.23 -18.06
N ALA A 124 -21.22 -34.29 -17.40
CA ALA A 124 -21.29 -35.63 -17.93
C ALA A 124 -22.76 -35.99 -18.14
N THR A 125 -23.25 -35.82 -19.36
CA THR A 125 -24.56 -36.30 -19.78
C THR A 125 -24.57 -37.82 -19.63
N ARG A 126 -25.42 -38.34 -18.74
CA ARG A 126 -25.72 -39.77 -18.63
C ARG A 126 -26.62 -40.23 -19.76
#